data_AF-A0A939I1H8-F1
#
_entry.id   AF-A0A939I1H8-F1
#
_cell.length_a   1.000
_cell.length_b   1.000
_cell.length_c   1.000
_cell.angle_alpha   90.00
_cell.angle_beta   90.00
_cell.angle_gamma   90.00
#
_symmetry.space_group_name_H-M   'P 1'
#
loop_
_entity.id
_entity.type
_entity.pdbx_description
1 polymer ?
#
loop_
_entity_poly.entity_id
_entity_poly.type
_entity_poly.pdbx_seq_one_letter_code
_entity_poly.pdbx_strand_id
1 'polypeptide(L)'
;MKTQPSRLDIDTSVLAGLAVLSPDDSRKVWQAIDSLESFDPDQPLDSKIQKYTPPDMGTFYLLHASPRYRVIFEITEENEIKVIDLFRKERLEAFAKLPS
;
A
#
# COMPACT_ATOMS: atom_id res chain seq x y z
N MET A 1 -11.96 11.43 -18.32
CA MET A 1 -10.55 11.84 -18.41
C MET A 1 -9.75 10.83 -17.60
N LYS A 2 -8.60 10.36 -18.07
CA LYS A 2 -7.81 9.33 -17.34
C LYS A 2 -7.14 9.99 -16.14
N THR A 3 -7.61 9.67 -14.95
CA THR A 3 -7.02 10.05 -13.65
C THR A 3 -5.98 8.99 -13.24
N GLN A 4 -5.12 8.57 -14.17
CA GLN A 4 -3.98 7.74 -13.79
C GLN A 4 -3.03 8.60 -12.93
N PRO A 5 -2.64 8.11 -11.74
CA PRO A 5 -1.76 8.84 -10.88
C PRO A 5 -0.43 9.09 -11.58
N SER A 6 -0.01 10.35 -11.55
CA SER A 6 1.12 10.84 -12.35
C SER A 6 2.47 10.51 -11.73
N ARG A 7 2.49 10.16 -10.44
CA ARG A 7 3.72 9.96 -9.67
C ARG A 7 3.50 9.07 -8.45
N LEU A 8 4.52 8.25 -8.17
CA LEU A 8 4.65 7.44 -6.97
C LEU A 8 5.59 8.15 -5.98
N ASP A 9 5.08 8.50 -4.80
CA ASP A 9 5.86 8.99 -3.66
C ASP A 9 5.94 7.90 -2.58
N ILE A 10 7.13 7.63 -2.07
CA ILE A 10 7.38 6.55 -1.11
C ILE A 10 7.97 7.17 0.15
N ASP A 11 7.26 7.00 1.26
CA ASP A 11 7.71 7.53 2.54
C ASP A 11 9.07 6.94 2.94
N THR A 12 9.90 7.75 3.60
CA THR A 12 11.25 7.34 4.02
C THR A 12 11.20 6.14 4.97
N SER A 13 10.17 6.03 5.80
CA SER A 13 9.96 4.87 6.68
C SER A 13 9.74 3.58 5.91
N VAL A 14 9.05 3.64 4.76
CA VAL A 14 8.83 2.50 3.87
C VAL A 14 10.16 2.08 3.23
N LEU A 15 10.95 3.06 2.75
CA LEU A 15 12.30 2.79 2.22
C LEU A 15 13.21 2.13 3.27
N ALA A 16 13.18 2.60 4.52
CA ALA A 16 13.92 1.98 5.61
C ALA A 16 13.43 0.56 5.90
N GLY A 17 12.11 0.33 5.88
CA GLY A 17 11.51 -0.99 6.03
C GLY A 17 11.95 -1.96 4.93
N LEU A 18 12.00 -1.51 3.67
CA LEU A 18 12.46 -2.30 2.52
C LEU A 18 13.93 -2.69 2.63
N ALA A 19 14.77 -1.82 3.20
CA ALA A 19 16.21 -2.03 3.35
C ALA A 19 16.57 -3.14 4.35
N VAL A 20 15.68 -3.42 5.32
CA VAL A 20 15.90 -4.47 6.33
C VAL A 20 15.27 -5.81 5.97
N LEU A 21 14.57 -5.89 4.83
CA LEU A 21 13.98 -7.14 4.34
C LEU A 21 15.05 -8.07 3.76
N SER A 22 14.69 -9.37 3.68
CA SER A 22 15.48 -10.29 2.86
C SER A 22 15.47 -9.82 1.39
N PRO A 23 16.52 -10.10 0.59
CA PRO A 23 16.56 -9.67 -0.81
C PRO A 23 15.37 -10.16 -1.65
N ASP A 24 14.85 -11.35 -1.36
CA ASP A 24 13.68 -11.91 -2.03
C ASP A 24 12.38 -11.19 -1.65
N ASP A 25 12.18 -10.94 -0.35
CA ASP A 25 11.02 -10.18 0.13
C ASP A 25 11.05 -8.73 -0.37
N SER A 26 12.21 -8.07 -0.29
CA SER A 26 12.40 -6.71 -0.77
C SER A 26 12.03 -6.58 -2.23
N ARG A 27 12.51 -7.51 -3.09
CA ARG A 27 12.17 -7.53 -4.51
C ARG A 27 10.66 -7.67 -4.77
N LYS A 28 9.99 -8.59 -4.04
CA LYS A 28 8.54 -8.80 -4.21
C LYS A 28 7.74 -7.57 -3.80
N VAL A 29 8.12 -6.93 -2.69
CA VAL A 29 7.44 -5.72 -2.23
C VAL A 29 7.67 -4.57 -3.20
N TRP A 30 8.89 -4.37 -3.69
CA TRP A 30 9.21 -3.38 -4.72
C TRP A 30 8.37 -3.58 -5.98
N GLN A 31 8.32 -4.79 -6.54
CA GLN A 31 7.50 -5.09 -7.72
C GLN A 31 6.01 -4.78 -7.50
N ALA A 32 5.50 -5.02 -6.29
CA ALA A 32 4.12 -4.69 -5.97
C ALA A 32 3.90 -3.17 -5.89
N ILE A 33 4.84 -2.44 -5.28
CA ILE A 33 4.81 -0.98 -5.20
C ILE A 33 4.90 -0.36 -6.61
N ASP A 34 5.81 -0.84 -7.46
CA ASP A 34 5.94 -0.35 -8.85
C ASP A 34 4.66 -0.57 -9.67
N SER A 35 3.92 -1.65 -9.38
CA SER A 35 2.63 -1.90 -10.07
C SER A 35 1.56 -0.83 -9.78
N LEU A 36 1.75 -0.02 -8.72
CA LEU A 36 0.86 1.08 -8.39
C LEU A 36 0.93 2.23 -9.40
N GLU A 37 2.00 2.36 -10.19
CA GLU A 37 2.07 3.38 -11.26
C GLU A 37 0.92 3.24 -12.27
N SER A 38 0.38 2.03 -12.43
CA SER A 38 -0.77 1.76 -13.31
C SER A 38 -2.11 1.71 -12.58
N PHE A 39 -2.14 1.94 -11.27
CA PHE A 39 -3.35 1.87 -10.47
C PHE A 39 -4.33 2.98 -10.86
N ASP A 40 -5.61 2.64 -10.97
CA ASP A 40 -6.68 3.58 -11.29
C ASP A 40 -7.84 3.33 -10.31
N PRO A 41 -8.18 4.30 -9.43
CA PRO A 41 -9.23 4.12 -8.44
C PRO A 41 -10.64 4.01 -9.04
N ASP A 42 -10.82 4.41 -10.30
CA ASP A 42 -12.11 4.38 -11.01
C ASP A 42 -12.34 3.04 -11.72
N GLN A 43 -11.33 2.16 -11.76
CA GLN A 43 -11.43 0.82 -12.33
C GLN A 43 -11.69 -0.25 -11.26
N PRO A 44 -12.17 -1.45 -11.65
CA PRO A 44 -12.26 -2.58 -10.75
C PRO A 44 -10.91 -2.84 -10.07
N LEU A 45 -10.92 -2.93 -8.74
CA LEU A 45 -9.69 -3.12 -7.96
C LEU A 45 -9.06 -4.48 -8.26
N ASP A 46 -7.73 -4.49 -8.39
CA ASP A 46 -6.97 -5.74 -8.38
C ASP A 46 -7.27 -6.49 -7.06
N SER A 47 -7.39 -7.81 -7.15
CA SER A 47 -7.52 -8.72 -6.01
C SER A 47 -6.49 -8.52 -4.88
N LYS A 48 -5.34 -7.92 -5.18
CA LYS A 48 -4.27 -7.58 -4.24
C LYS A 48 -4.52 -6.27 -3.49
N ILE A 49 -5.50 -5.46 -3.88
CA ILE A 49 -5.76 -4.14 -3.33
C ILE A 49 -7.12 -4.15 -2.63
N GLN A 50 -7.13 -3.67 -1.39
CA GLN A 50 -8.34 -3.45 -0.61
C GLN A 50 -8.50 -1.98 -0.31
N LYS A 51 -9.67 -1.40 -0.60
CA LYS A 51 -10.00 0.00 -0.32
C LYS A 51 -10.67 0.13 1.05
N TYR A 52 -10.26 1.14 1.81
CA TYR A 52 -10.84 1.51 3.09
C TYR A 52 -11.23 2.99 3.08
N THR A 53 -12.44 3.29 3.54
CA THR A 53 -12.97 4.67 3.62
C THR A 53 -13.62 4.88 4.99
N PRO A 54 -12.84 5.06 6.06
CA PRO A 54 -13.39 5.31 7.40
C PRO A 54 -14.12 6.67 7.43
N PRO A 55 -15.13 6.85 8.29
CA PRO A 55 -15.89 8.11 8.37
C PRO A 55 -15.04 9.33 8.75
N ASP A 56 -14.02 9.12 9.61
CA ASP A 56 -13.21 10.19 10.20
C ASP A 56 -11.77 10.26 9.61
N MET A 57 -11.51 9.54 8.53
CA MET A 57 -10.20 9.50 7.87
C MET A 57 -10.34 9.57 6.35
N GLY A 58 -9.25 9.97 5.68
CA GLY A 58 -9.14 9.87 4.23
C GLY A 58 -9.27 8.43 3.74
N THR A 59 -9.61 8.26 2.46
CA THR A 59 -9.55 6.94 1.82
C THR A 59 -8.11 6.47 1.75
N PHE A 60 -7.86 5.24 2.19
CA PHE A 60 -6.57 4.58 2.00
C PHE A 60 -6.77 3.19 1.41
N TYR A 61 -5.69 2.64 0.88
CA TYR A 61 -5.66 1.38 0.20
C TYR A 61 -4.61 0.48 0.82
N LEU A 62 -4.93 -0.81 0.93
CA LEU A 62 -4.05 -1.84 1.42
C LEU A 62 -3.63 -2.74 0.26
N LEU A 63 -2.35 -2.73 -0.08
CA LEU A 63 -1.74 -3.60 -1.07
C LEU A 63 -1.15 -4.86 -0.41
N HIS A 64 -1.57 -6.02 -0.89
CA HIS A 64 -1.03 -7.33 -0.56
C HIS A 64 0.28 -7.56 -1.33
N ALA A 65 1.33 -6.85 -0.92
CA ALA A 65 2.61 -6.82 -1.61
C ALA A 65 3.32 -8.19 -1.65
N SER A 66 3.15 -9.00 -0.61
CA SER A 66 3.60 -10.39 -0.59
C SER A 66 2.74 -11.24 0.37
N PRO A 67 2.96 -12.57 0.47
CA PRO A 67 2.29 -13.39 1.48
C PRO A 67 2.50 -12.87 2.90
N ARG A 68 3.64 -12.22 3.18
CA ARG A 68 4.04 -11.74 4.50
C ARG A 68 3.89 -10.24 4.68
N TYR A 69 3.93 -9.45 3.63
CA TYR A 69 3.98 -8.00 3.74
C TYR A 69 2.74 -7.33 3.18
N ARG A 70 2.40 -6.20 3.81
CA ARG A 70 1.32 -5.31 3.47
C ARG A 70 1.88 -3.91 3.33
N VAL A 71 1.34 -3.19 2.36
CA VAL A 71 1.70 -1.79 2.09
C VAL A 71 0.43 -0.97 2.16
N ILE A 72 0.45 0.15 2.88
CA ILE A 72 -0.63 1.14 2.82
C ILE A 72 -0.21 2.24 1.89
N PHE A 73 -1.14 2.65 1.03
CA PHE A 73 -0.98 3.83 0.19
C PHE A 73 -2.28 4.62 0.12
N GLU A 74 -2.17 5.90 -0.23
CA GLU A 74 -3.30 6.80 -0.47
C GLU A 74 -3.13 7.49 -1.82
N ILE A 75 -4.22 8.03 -2.35
CA ILE A 75 -4.17 8.94 -3.51
C ILE A 75 -4.37 10.35 -2.97
N THR A 76 -3.41 11.24 -3.23
CA THR A 76 -3.46 12.64 -2.81
C THR A 76 -4.43 13.45 -3.68
N GLU A 77 -4.76 14.66 -3.24
CA GLU A 77 -5.60 15.59 -4.02
C GLU A 77 -4.95 15.96 -5.38
N GLU A 78 -3.63 15.85 -5.49
CA GLU A 78 -2.86 16.09 -6.72
C GLU A 78 -2.82 14.87 -7.66
N ASN A 79 -3.59 13.82 -7.33
CA ASN A 79 -3.60 12.54 -8.03
C ASN A 79 -2.22 11.85 -8.02
N GLU A 80 -1.50 11.93 -6.90
CA GLU A 80 -0.26 11.19 -6.67
C GLU A 80 -0.53 9.99 -5.76
N ILE A 81 0.14 8.86 -5.99
CA ILE A 81 0.11 7.74 -5.05
C ILE A 81 1.19 7.95 -4.02
N LYS A 82 0.79 8.01 -2.75
CA LYS A 82 1.71 8.09 -1.63
C LYS A 82 1.71 6.78 -0.86
N VAL A 83 2.85 6.11 -0.81
CA VAL A 83 3.07 4.88 -0.05
C VAL A 83 3.53 5.24 1.36
N ILE A 84 2.71 4.95 2.37
CA ILE A 84 2.85 5.52 3.72
C ILE A 84 3.29 4.53 4.80
N ASP A 85 3.03 3.23 4.63
CA ASP A 85 3.47 2.22 5.61
C ASP A 85 3.77 0.88 4.93
N LEU A 86 4.72 0.14 5.50
CA LEU A 86 5.09 -1.22 5.14
C LEU A 86 5.18 -2.04 6.42
N PHE A 87 4.36 -3.08 6.53
CA PHE A 87 4.32 -3.91 7.71
C PHE A 87 4.04 -5.38 7.39
N ARG A 88 4.32 -6.22 8.38
CA ARG A 88 4.05 -7.65 8.35
C ARG A 88 2.56 -7.93 8.53
N LYS A 89 2.01 -8.85 7.74
CA LYS A 89 0.61 -9.30 7.82
C LYS A 89 0.20 -9.68 9.24
N GLU A 90 1.11 -10.32 9.98
CA GLU A 90 0.91 -10.75 11.36
C GLU A 90 0.59 -9.59 12.31
N ARG A 91 1.07 -8.36 12.02
CA ARG A 91 0.73 -7.15 12.78
C ARG A 91 -0.78 -6.92 12.73
N LEU A 92 -1.39 -7.00 11.55
CA LEU A 92 -2.84 -6.83 11.38
C LEU A 92 -3.63 -7.95 12.09
N GLU A 93 -3.18 -9.19 11.97
CA GLU A 93 -3.80 -10.34 12.64
C GLU A 93 -3.72 -10.25 14.17
N ALA A 94 -2.63 -9.68 14.70
CA ALA A 94 -2.48 -9.43 16.13
C ALA A 94 -3.44 -8.31 16.60
N PHE A 95 -3.54 -7.20 15.86
CA PHE A 95 -4.49 -6.13 16.18
C PHE A 95 -5.94 -6.60 16.15
N ALA A 96 -6.32 -7.42 15.19
CA ALA A 96 -7.68 -7.96 15.08
C ALA A 96 -8.07 -8.90 16.24
N LYS A 97 -7.10 -9.40 17.01
CA LYS A 97 -7.32 -10.27 18.17
C LYS A 97 -7.42 -9.52 19.50
N LEU A 98 -7.14 -8.21 19.52
CA LEU A 98 -7.30 -7.41 20.72
C LEU A 98 -8.80 -7.14 20.95
N PRO A 99 -9.34 -7.38 22.16
CA PRO A 99 -10.73 -7.04 22.46
C PRO A 99 -10.92 -5.53 22.34
N SER A 100 -11.96 -5.12 21.62
CA SER A 100 -12.43 -3.73 21.50
C SER A 100 -12.90 -3.15 22.82
#